data_AF-A0ABD0SD01-F1
#
_entry.id   AF-A0ABD0SD01-F1
#
_cell.length_a   1.000
_cell.length_b   1.000
_cell.length_c   1.000
_cell.angle_alpha   90.00
_cell.angle_beta   90.00
_cell.angle_gamma   90.00
#
_symmetry.space_group_name_H-M   'P 1'
#
loop_
_entity.id
_entity.type
_entity.pdbx_description
1 polymer ?
#
loop_
_entity_poly.entity_id
_entity_poly.type
_entity_poly.pdbx_seq_one_letter_code
_entity_poly.pdbx_strand_id
1 'polypeptide(L)'
;MLVAKNTFHDYLTDLYSFDAEIEVDSSTYRVETNIIVWFLIAFVFIISMGIINCFVGIPFCKLSIYVQLIFYGVLVGLAIVHIVYTFVFYSGYLRLKSFTSFVKDDGTDIISCQYLYKSVAGMIENAKKSFDVVGAPFGVTVMISLVVGQRLLMLFSPAVTAGLLARQVEQLKLVLYNKLLKGKILSDKSRMKDIKRFVAYIDGRPLRFKVWRVVPLDWRLPVIVLNIAVTYLIVMIQFTHNQNH
;
A
#
# COMPACT_ATOMS: atom_id res chain seq x y z
N MET A 1 28.22 -3.89 3.33
CA MET A 1 27.52 -4.86 4.20
C MET A 1 26.24 -4.20 4.66
N LEU A 2 25.10 -4.51 4.05
CA LEU A 2 23.81 -3.91 4.41
C LEU A 2 23.31 -4.63 5.65
N VAL A 3 23.47 -3.99 6.82
CA VAL A 3 22.80 -4.44 8.04
C VAL A 3 21.30 -4.43 7.75
N ALA A 4 20.63 -5.56 7.98
CA ALA A 4 19.20 -5.68 7.78
C ALA A 4 18.48 -4.77 8.77
N LYS A 5 18.17 -3.55 8.32
CA LYS A 5 17.31 -2.60 9.01
C LYS A 5 15.89 -3.16 9.02
N ASN A 6 15.50 -3.75 10.14
CA ASN A 6 14.24 -4.49 10.26
C ASN A 6 13.17 -3.72 11.03
N THR A 7 13.48 -2.54 11.57
CA THR A 7 12.52 -1.80 12.40
C THR A 7 11.79 -0.72 11.60
N PHE A 8 10.57 -0.41 12.01
CA PHE A 8 9.79 0.70 11.45
C PHE A 8 10.50 2.05 11.66
N HIS A 9 11.26 2.19 12.75
CA HIS A 9 12.08 3.37 13.02
C HIS A 9 13.16 3.55 11.94
N ASP A 10 13.88 2.48 11.60
CA ASP A 10 14.90 2.53 10.55
C ASP A 10 14.31 2.96 9.20
N TYR A 11 13.13 2.46 8.86
CA TYR A 11 12.39 2.86 7.66
C TYR A 11 12.06 4.35 7.66
N LEU A 12 11.59 4.89 8.80
CA LEU A 12 11.32 6.32 8.92
C LEU A 12 12.60 7.15 8.80
N THR A 13 13.69 6.73 9.46
CA THR A 13 14.98 7.43 9.36
C THR A 13 15.49 7.48 7.91
N ASP A 14 15.39 6.36 7.18
CA ASP A 14 15.80 6.32 5.78
C ASP A 14 14.92 7.24 4.92
N LEU A 15 13.61 7.31 5.18
CA LEU A 15 12.70 8.25 4.51
C LEU A 15 13.05 9.71 4.81
N TYR A 16 13.37 10.04 6.06
CA TYR A 16 13.78 11.41 6.41
C TYR A 16 15.09 11.81 5.74
N SER A 17 16.04 10.87 5.62
CA SER A 17 17.28 11.11 4.89
C SER A 17 17.04 11.40 3.41
N PHE A 18 16.08 10.70 2.80
CA PHE A 18 15.67 10.93 1.42
C PHE A 18 14.97 12.29 1.24
N ASP A 19 14.08 12.67 2.16
CA ASP A 19 13.40 13.97 2.10
C ASP A 19 14.41 15.13 2.21
N ALA A 20 15.43 14.99 3.06
CA ALA A 20 16.52 15.95 3.18
C ALA A 20 17.33 16.09 1.88
N GLU A 21 17.55 14.99 1.14
CA GLU A 21 18.28 14.99 -0.13
C GLU A 21 17.50 15.67 -1.27
N ILE A 22 16.16 15.71 -1.20
CA ILE A 22 15.29 16.40 -2.18
C ILE A 22 14.93 17.83 -1.71
N GLU A 23 15.47 18.28 -0.57
CA GLU A 23 15.11 19.57 0.05
C GLU A 23 13.60 19.74 0.28
N VAL A 24 12.88 18.63 0.48
CA VAL A 24 11.45 18.65 0.78
C VAL A 24 11.30 18.75 2.29
N ASP A 25 10.53 19.73 2.75
CA ASP A 25 10.20 19.83 4.17
C ASP A 25 9.43 18.60 4.64
N SER A 26 10.14 17.68 5.30
CA SER A 26 9.62 16.44 5.84
C SER A 26 8.47 16.64 6.83
N SER A 27 8.38 17.83 7.45
CA SER A 27 7.29 18.19 8.35
C SER A 27 5.94 18.31 7.63
N THR A 28 5.95 18.50 6.31
CA THR A 28 4.75 18.64 5.47
C THR A 28 3.87 17.39 5.50
N TYR A 29 4.48 16.19 5.57
CA TYR A 29 3.74 14.94 5.43
C TYR A 29 3.14 14.42 6.74
N ARG A 30 3.65 14.87 7.91
CA ARG A 30 3.20 14.50 9.27
C ARG A 30 2.76 13.03 9.40
N VAL A 31 3.55 12.11 8.85
CA VAL A 31 3.16 10.70 8.69
C VAL A 31 2.84 10.07 10.05
N GLU A 32 3.66 10.35 11.06
CA GLU A 32 3.47 9.85 12.43
C GLU A 32 2.16 10.35 13.05
N THR A 33 1.90 11.67 12.98
CA THR A 33 0.66 12.27 13.47
C THR A 33 -0.55 11.68 12.76
N ASN A 34 -0.46 11.48 11.44
CA ASN A 34 -1.54 10.90 10.68
C ASN A 34 -1.80 9.43 11.06
N ILE A 35 -0.76 8.62 11.27
CA ILE A 35 -0.91 7.24 11.76
C ILE A 35 -1.64 7.22 13.10
N ILE A 36 -1.23 8.07 14.04
CA ILE A 36 -1.85 8.15 15.38
C ILE A 36 -3.32 8.55 15.27
N VAL A 37 -3.64 9.59 14.48
CA VAL A 37 -5.02 10.05 14.29
C VAL A 37 -5.89 8.95 13.67
N TRP A 38 -5.40 8.27 12.63
CA TRP A 38 -6.15 7.16 12.01
C TRP A 38 -6.31 5.96 12.93
N PHE A 39 -5.31 5.67 13.76
CA PHE A 39 -5.41 4.64 14.79
C PHE A 39 -6.49 4.98 15.81
N LEU A 40 -6.53 6.22 16.30
CA LEU A 40 -7.57 6.69 17.23
C LEU A 40 -8.96 6.60 16.62
N ILE A 41 -9.12 7.04 15.36
CA ILE A 41 -10.39 6.95 14.62
C ILE A 41 -10.83 5.49 14.50
N ALA A 42 -9.92 4.59 14.09
CA ALA A 42 -10.22 3.17 13.96
C ALA A 42 -10.58 2.53 15.31
N PHE A 43 -9.88 2.91 16.39
CA PHE A 43 -10.15 2.40 17.73
C PHE A 43 -11.54 2.83 18.23
N VAL A 44 -11.86 4.13 18.17
CA VAL A 44 -13.18 4.67 18.54
C VAL A 44 -14.28 3.99 17.73
N PHE A 45 -14.04 3.80 16.44
CA PHE A 45 -14.98 3.12 15.55
C PHE A 45 -15.20 1.64 15.94
N ILE A 46 -14.16 0.90 16.30
CA ILE A 46 -14.29 -0.50 16.73
C ILE A 46 -15.11 -0.59 18.03
N ILE A 47 -14.85 0.30 18.99
CA ILE A 47 -15.59 0.36 20.25
C ILE A 47 -17.06 0.73 20.01
N SER A 48 -17.34 1.74 19.18
CA SER A 48 -18.72 2.15 18.89
C SER A 48 -19.51 1.04 18.21
N MET A 49 -18.91 0.32 17.26
CA MET A 49 -19.52 -0.84 16.62
C MET A 49 -19.83 -1.95 17.64
N GLY A 50 -18.94 -2.18 18.61
CA GLY A 50 -19.20 -3.15 19.66
C GLY A 50 -20.38 -2.78 20.55
N ILE A 51 -20.50 -1.52 20.92
CA ILE A 51 -21.63 -0.99 21.69
C ILE A 51 -22.94 -1.14 20.89
N ILE A 52 -22.97 -0.72 19.63
CA ILE A 52 -24.16 -0.82 18.77
C ILE A 52 -24.62 -2.27 18.62
N ASN A 53 -23.70 -3.21 18.36
CA ASN A 53 -24.03 -4.63 18.23
C ASN A 53 -24.66 -5.20 19.51
N CYS A 54 -24.28 -4.69 20.68
CA CYS A 54 -24.89 -5.03 21.95
C CYS A 54 -26.31 -4.46 22.11
N PHE A 55 -26.54 -3.20 21.69
CA PHE A 55 -27.87 -2.58 21.74
C PHE A 55 -28.88 -3.23 20.79
N VAL A 56 -28.46 -3.69 19.61
CA VAL A 56 -29.33 -4.32 18.61
C VAL A 56 -29.76 -5.74 19.03
N GLY A 57 -29.27 -6.26 20.16
CA GLY A 57 -29.68 -7.55 20.70
C GLY A 57 -29.10 -8.75 19.94
N ILE A 58 -27.99 -8.55 19.21
CA ILE A 58 -27.29 -9.64 18.54
C ILE A 58 -26.77 -10.62 19.63
N PRO A 59 -26.92 -11.94 19.45
CA PRO A 59 -26.54 -12.95 20.45
C PRO A 59 -25.06 -12.88 20.89
N PHE A 60 -24.22 -12.16 20.12
CA PHE A 60 -22.83 -11.88 20.47
C PHE A 60 -22.65 -11.23 21.85
N CYS A 61 -23.60 -10.40 22.26
CA CYS A 61 -23.52 -9.71 23.54
C CYS A 61 -23.81 -10.65 24.75
N LYS A 62 -24.37 -11.84 24.49
CA LYS A 62 -24.58 -12.88 25.50
C LYS A 62 -23.35 -13.78 25.69
N LEU A 63 -22.32 -13.68 24.82
CA LEU A 63 -21.07 -14.40 25.05
C LEU A 63 -20.31 -13.82 26.24
N SER A 64 -19.51 -14.66 26.89
CA SER A 64 -18.60 -14.26 27.96
C SER A 64 -17.68 -13.12 27.51
N ILE A 65 -17.44 -12.15 28.40
CA ILE A 65 -16.59 -10.98 28.17
C ILE A 65 -15.20 -11.34 27.65
N TYR A 66 -14.66 -12.50 28.06
CA TYR A 66 -13.37 -12.99 27.60
C TYR A 66 -13.36 -13.31 26.10
N VAL A 67 -14.43 -13.90 25.57
CA VAL A 67 -14.54 -14.21 24.14
C VAL A 67 -14.64 -12.92 23.32
N GLN A 68 -15.38 -11.93 23.84
CA GLN A 68 -15.46 -10.61 23.22
C GLN A 68 -14.10 -9.90 23.20
N LEU A 69 -13.35 -9.92 24.31
CA LEU A 69 -12.02 -9.31 24.40
C LEU A 69 -11.02 -9.97 23.44
N ILE A 70 -11.01 -11.29 23.33
CA ILE A 70 -10.16 -12.01 22.36
C ILE A 70 -10.53 -11.58 20.94
N PHE A 71 -11.82 -11.55 20.62
CA PHE A 71 -12.31 -11.16 19.29
C PHE A 71 -11.93 -9.73 18.92
N TYR A 72 -12.22 -8.75 19.80
CA TYR A 72 -11.86 -7.36 19.56
C TYR A 72 -10.34 -7.14 19.55
N GLY A 73 -9.58 -7.88 20.38
CA GLY A 73 -8.13 -7.84 20.39
C GLY A 73 -7.53 -8.23 19.04
N VAL A 74 -7.99 -9.34 18.46
CA VAL A 74 -7.59 -9.77 17.10
C VAL A 74 -8.00 -8.70 16.08
N LEU A 75 -9.20 -8.14 16.22
CA LEU A 75 -9.74 -7.17 15.27
C LEU A 75 -8.98 -5.83 15.27
N VAL A 76 -8.56 -5.36 16.45
CA VAL A 76 -7.68 -4.19 16.64
C VAL A 76 -6.29 -4.48 16.11
N GLY A 77 -5.72 -5.65 16.41
CA GLY A 77 -4.41 -6.06 15.89
C GLY A 77 -4.35 -6.02 14.36
N LEU A 78 -5.37 -6.57 13.68
CA LEU A 78 -5.48 -6.51 12.23
C LEU A 78 -5.63 -5.08 11.69
N ALA A 79 -6.37 -4.22 12.41
CA ALA A 79 -6.54 -2.82 12.03
C ALA A 79 -5.21 -2.06 12.13
N ILE A 80 -4.41 -2.29 13.18
CA ILE A 80 -3.07 -1.71 13.34
C ILE A 80 -2.19 -2.05 12.14
N VAL A 81 -2.11 -3.34 11.78
CA VAL A 81 -1.29 -3.79 10.65
C VAL A 81 -1.74 -3.13 9.35
N HIS A 82 -3.06 -3.03 9.10
CA HIS A 82 -3.58 -2.37 7.89
C HIS A 82 -3.32 -0.87 7.84
N ILE A 83 -3.46 -0.17 8.97
CA ILE A 83 -3.19 1.27 9.06
C ILE A 83 -1.71 1.52 8.78
N VAL A 84 -0.83 0.79 9.46
CA VAL A 84 0.63 0.89 9.23
C VAL A 84 0.96 0.60 7.77
N TYR A 85 0.40 -0.44 7.17
CA TYR A 85 0.62 -0.76 5.76
C TYR A 85 0.15 0.37 4.85
N THR A 86 -1.09 0.85 5.02
CA THR A 86 -1.63 1.95 4.22
C THR A 86 -0.73 3.18 4.28
N PHE A 87 -0.24 3.52 5.46
CA PHE A 87 0.65 4.67 5.64
C PHE A 87 2.05 4.47 5.07
N VAL A 88 2.64 3.28 5.19
CA VAL A 88 3.92 2.96 4.55
C VAL A 88 3.82 3.19 3.04
N PHE A 89 2.81 2.61 2.38
CA PHE A 89 2.62 2.77 0.94
C PHE A 89 2.21 4.18 0.53
N TYR A 90 1.33 4.82 1.30
CA TYR A 90 0.93 6.20 1.06
C TYR A 90 2.10 7.18 1.17
N SER A 91 2.98 6.98 2.15
CA SER A 91 4.19 7.79 2.33
C SER A 91 5.18 7.60 1.19
N GLY A 92 5.35 6.37 0.70
CA GLY A 92 6.15 6.09 -0.50
C GLY A 92 5.56 6.74 -1.75
N TYR A 93 4.24 6.74 -1.90
CA TYR A 93 3.54 7.42 -2.99
C TYR A 93 3.74 8.93 -2.98
N LEU A 94 3.60 9.59 -1.83
CA LEU A 94 3.79 11.05 -1.71
C LEU A 94 5.22 11.46 -2.08
N ARG A 95 6.21 10.70 -1.62
CA ARG A 95 7.63 10.93 -1.95
C ARG A 95 7.93 10.67 -3.41
N LEU A 96 7.37 9.61 -3.99
CA LEU A 96 7.52 9.38 -5.43
C LEU A 96 6.87 10.50 -6.25
N LYS A 97 5.72 11.02 -5.82
CA LYS A 97 5.07 12.18 -6.45
C LYS A 97 5.96 13.43 -6.36
N SER A 98 6.55 13.71 -5.20
CA SER A 98 7.48 14.84 -5.00
C SER A 98 8.75 14.69 -5.84
N PHE A 99 9.30 13.48 -5.88
CA PHE A 99 10.43 13.12 -6.73
C PHE A 99 10.12 13.33 -8.22
N THR A 100 8.91 12.98 -8.69
CA THR A 100 8.50 13.24 -10.08
C THR A 100 8.47 14.74 -10.39
N SER A 101 8.11 15.62 -9.46
CA SER A 101 8.24 17.07 -9.65
C SER A 101 9.71 17.51 -9.71
N PHE A 102 10.56 17.00 -8.82
CA PHE A 102 11.99 17.29 -8.80
C PHE A 102 12.70 16.88 -10.11
N VAL A 103 12.35 15.71 -10.66
CA VAL A 103 12.91 15.22 -11.93
C VAL A 103 12.44 16.07 -13.13
N LYS A 104 11.37 16.86 -13.02
CA LYS A 104 10.94 17.73 -14.12
C LYS A 104 11.87 18.92 -14.33
N ASP A 105 12.56 19.39 -13.30
CA ASP A 105 13.51 20.49 -13.43
C ASP A 105 14.67 20.13 -14.36
N ASP A 106 15.09 21.07 -15.22
CA ASP A 106 16.04 20.79 -16.31
C ASP A 106 17.51 20.72 -15.83
N GLY A 107 17.78 21.14 -14.59
CA GLY A 107 19.11 21.19 -13.98
C GLY A 107 19.52 19.96 -13.17
N THR A 108 18.62 19.00 -12.96
CA THR A 108 18.91 17.83 -12.10
C THR A 108 19.77 16.79 -12.80
N ASP A 109 20.80 16.31 -12.08
CA ASP A 109 21.63 15.21 -12.54
C ASP A 109 20.85 13.89 -12.54
N ILE A 110 20.85 13.23 -13.70
CA ILE A 110 20.10 12.00 -13.94
C ILE A 110 20.68 10.84 -13.11
N ILE A 111 21.99 10.85 -12.86
CA ILE A 111 22.66 9.80 -12.09
C ILE A 111 22.21 9.86 -10.62
N SER A 112 22.20 11.05 -10.02
CA SER A 112 21.65 11.27 -8.69
C SER A 112 20.17 10.88 -8.61
N CYS A 113 19.36 11.22 -9.61
CA CYS A 113 17.95 10.81 -9.67
C CYS A 113 17.79 9.28 -9.69
N GLN A 114 18.65 8.56 -10.44
CA GLN A 114 18.62 7.10 -10.48
C GLN A 114 18.96 6.48 -9.12
N TYR A 115 19.93 7.04 -8.40
CA TYR A 115 20.30 6.60 -7.07
C TYR A 115 19.16 6.82 -6.06
N LEU A 116 18.57 8.02 -6.06
CA LEU A 116 17.42 8.39 -5.24
C LEU A 116 16.23 7.45 -5.46
N TYR A 117 15.85 7.20 -6.72
CA TYR A 117 14.76 6.28 -7.05
C TYR A 117 15.05 4.86 -6.56
N LYS A 118 16.28 4.37 -6.74
CA LYS A 118 16.71 3.05 -6.26
C LYS A 118 16.62 2.94 -4.73
N SER A 119 16.97 4.01 -4.03
CA SER A 119 16.85 4.09 -2.56
C SER A 119 15.39 3.93 -2.14
N VAL A 120 14.47 4.75 -2.67
CA VAL A 120 13.03 4.67 -2.32
C VAL A 120 12.41 3.33 -2.70
N ALA A 121 12.69 2.83 -3.89
CA ALA A 121 12.18 1.53 -4.32
C ALA A 121 12.68 0.41 -3.39
N GLY A 122 13.95 0.47 -2.98
CA GLY A 122 14.53 -0.47 -2.01
C GLY A 122 13.87 -0.39 -0.63
N MET A 123 13.62 0.83 -0.13
CA MET A 123 12.91 1.05 1.14
C MET A 123 11.50 0.46 1.12
N ILE A 124 10.73 0.73 0.07
CA ILE A 124 9.36 0.21 -0.09
C ILE A 124 9.39 -1.33 -0.21
N GLU A 125 10.34 -1.89 -0.95
CA GLU A 125 10.46 -3.34 -1.12
C GLU A 125 10.84 -4.04 0.20
N ASN A 126 11.75 -3.45 0.98
CA ASN A 126 12.15 -3.98 2.28
C ASN A 126 11.02 -3.87 3.30
N ALA A 127 10.33 -2.72 3.36
CA ALA A 127 9.17 -2.55 4.20
C ALA A 127 8.10 -3.61 3.90
N LYS A 128 7.81 -3.85 2.61
CA LYS A 128 6.89 -4.91 2.18
C LYS A 128 7.30 -6.29 2.69
N LYS A 129 8.58 -6.67 2.58
CA LYS A 129 9.08 -7.99 3.01
C LYS A 129 8.85 -8.23 4.51
N SER A 130 8.99 -7.21 5.35
CA SER A 130 8.71 -7.30 6.79
C SER A 130 7.25 -7.63 7.10
N PHE A 131 6.33 -7.32 6.17
CA PHE A 131 4.89 -7.58 6.33
C PHE A 131 4.41 -8.83 5.57
N ASP A 132 5.10 -9.29 4.52
CA ASP A 132 4.77 -10.53 3.82
C ASP A 132 4.81 -11.77 4.76
N VAL A 133 5.57 -11.72 5.87
CA VAL A 133 5.63 -12.77 6.91
C VAL A 133 4.34 -12.84 7.76
N VAL A 134 3.66 -11.71 7.93
CA VAL A 134 2.43 -11.61 8.75
C VAL A 134 1.17 -11.94 7.92
N GLY A 135 1.33 -12.10 6.59
CA GLY A 135 0.24 -12.30 5.65
C GLY A 135 -0.27 -13.73 5.48
N ALA A 136 0.02 -14.68 6.39
CA ALA A 136 -0.57 -16.03 6.40
C ALA A 136 -1.98 -16.02 7.04
N PRO A 137 -2.89 -16.94 6.67
CA PRO A 137 -4.32 -16.69 6.68
C PRO A 137 -4.92 -16.82 8.09
N PHE A 138 -5.38 -15.71 8.67
CA PHE A 138 -6.45 -15.77 9.66
C PHE A 138 -7.79 -15.62 8.94
N GLY A 139 -8.33 -16.76 8.52
CA GLY A 139 -9.73 -16.86 8.15
C GLY A 139 -10.59 -16.73 9.39
N VAL A 140 -11.51 -15.75 9.39
CA VAL A 140 -12.85 -15.93 9.93
C VAL A 140 -13.82 -15.14 9.06
N THR A 141 -14.63 -15.89 8.32
CA THR A 141 -15.81 -15.44 7.60
C THR A 141 -16.95 -15.17 8.60
N VAL A 142 -17.83 -14.21 8.25
CA VAL A 142 -19.18 -13.95 8.81
C VAL A 142 -19.28 -12.96 9.98
N MET A 143 -19.39 -11.66 9.65
CA MET A 143 -20.33 -10.66 10.23
C MET A 143 -20.42 -9.47 9.24
N ILE A 144 -21.29 -9.59 8.21
CA ILE A 144 -20.92 -9.34 6.80
C ILE A 144 -21.47 -8.10 6.06
N SER A 145 -22.24 -7.16 6.61
CA SER A 145 -22.78 -6.06 5.75
C SER A 145 -22.15 -4.68 5.98
N LEU A 146 -22.06 -4.20 7.23
CA LEU A 146 -21.47 -2.88 7.52
C LEU A 146 -19.94 -2.95 7.73
N VAL A 147 -19.47 -4.01 8.38
CA VAL A 147 -18.04 -4.26 8.60
C VAL A 147 -17.35 -4.66 7.30
N VAL A 148 -18.04 -5.35 6.39
CA VAL A 148 -17.46 -5.75 5.08
C VAL A 148 -17.26 -4.55 4.17
N GLY A 149 -18.17 -3.57 4.14
CA GLY A 149 -17.94 -2.35 3.35
C GLY A 149 -16.65 -1.64 3.77
N GLN A 150 -16.47 -1.42 5.07
CA GLN A 150 -15.26 -0.79 5.61
C GLN A 150 -14.02 -1.68 5.46
N ARG A 151 -14.15 -2.99 5.70
CA ARG A 151 -13.05 -3.96 5.54
C ARG A 151 -12.63 -4.10 4.10
N LEU A 152 -13.55 -4.06 3.14
CA LEU A 152 -13.23 -4.06 1.70
C LEU A 152 -12.51 -2.76 1.34
N LEU A 153 -12.98 -1.60 1.81
CA LEU A 153 -12.26 -0.33 1.60
C LEU A 153 -10.84 -0.37 2.18
N MET A 154 -10.65 -0.90 3.39
CA MET A 154 -9.32 -1.04 3.99
C MET A 154 -8.46 -2.13 3.33
N LEU A 155 -9.06 -3.26 2.92
CA LEU A 155 -8.39 -4.37 2.24
C LEU A 155 -7.90 -3.96 0.86
N PHE A 156 -8.68 -3.14 0.16
CA PHE A 156 -8.32 -2.61 -1.15
C PHE A 156 -7.49 -1.34 -1.07
N SER A 157 -7.36 -0.68 0.08
CA SER A 157 -6.49 0.50 0.24
C SER A 157 -5.02 0.22 -0.16
N PRO A 158 -4.38 -0.87 0.30
CA PRO A 158 -3.12 -1.39 -0.24
C PRO A 158 -3.08 -1.50 -1.77
N ALA A 159 -4.15 -2.02 -2.38
CA ALA A 159 -4.25 -2.27 -3.81
C ALA A 159 -4.42 -0.98 -4.62
N VAL A 160 -5.24 -0.08 -4.10
CA VAL A 160 -5.48 1.26 -4.63
C VAL A 160 -4.19 2.07 -4.58
N THR A 161 -3.51 2.10 -3.43
CA THR A 161 -2.23 2.83 -3.27
C THR A 161 -1.13 2.24 -4.14
N ALA A 162 -1.00 0.91 -4.21
CA ALA A 162 -0.08 0.24 -5.14
C ALA A 162 -0.38 0.57 -6.61
N GLY A 163 -1.66 0.63 -7.00
CA GLY A 163 -2.09 1.03 -8.34
C GLY A 163 -1.77 2.49 -8.66
N LEU A 164 -1.98 3.41 -7.71
CA LEU A 164 -1.59 4.81 -7.84
C LEU A 164 -0.06 4.97 -7.97
N LEU A 165 0.69 4.17 -7.21
CA LEU A 165 2.15 4.15 -7.27
C LEU A 165 2.64 3.66 -8.63
N ALA A 166 2.07 2.58 -9.16
CA ALA A 166 2.37 2.08 -10.50
C ALA A 166 2.06 3.13 -11.58
N ARG A 167 0.94 3.85 -11.46
CA ARG A 167 0.59 4.93 -12.38
C ARG A 167 1.60 6.09 -12.34
N GLN A 168 2.12 6.43 -11.16
CA GLN A 168 3.16 7.46 -11.04
C GLN A 168 4.47 7.05 -11.71
N VAL A 169 4.86 5.78 -11.64
CA VAL A 169 6.05 5.26 -12.35
C VAL A 169 5.90 5.42 -13.87
N GLU A 170 4.71 5.11 -14.41
CA GLU A 170 4.45 5.29 -15.85
C GLU A 170 4.46 6.78 -16.25
N GLN A 171 3.96 7.66 -15.40
CA GLN A 171 4.09 9.11 -15.62
C GLN A 171 5.55 9.58 -15.60
N LEU A 172 6.37 9.04 -14.69
CA LEU A 172 7.80 9.31 -14.63
C LEU A 172 8.50 8.88 -15.93
N LYS A 173 8.16 7.70 -16.47
CA LYS A 173 8.68 7.24 -17.78
C LYS A 173 8.31 8.21 -18.89
N LEU A 174 7.05 8.64 -18.96
CA LEU A 174 6.60 9.60 -19.98
C LEU A 174 7.37 10.93 -19.90
N VAL A 175 7.64 11.43 -18.70
CA VAL A 175 8.46 12.64 -18.51
C VAL A 175 9.89 12.42 -19.01
N LEU A 176 10.51 11.27 -18.72
CA LEU A 176 11.85 10.91 -19.19
C LEU A 176 11.91 10.79 -20.73
N TYR A 177 10.91 10.16 -21.35
CA TYR A 177 10.80 10.07 -22.80
C TYR A 177 10.58 11.45 -23.45
N ASN A 178 9.76 12.31 -22.86
CA ASN A 178 9.58 13.68 -23.33
C ASN A 178 10.88 14.50 -23.22
N LYS A 179 11.68 14.28 -22.16
CA LYS A 179 13.03 14.87 -22.05
C LYS A 179 13.96 14.34 -23.14
N LEU A 180 13.92 13.05 -23.46
CA LEU A 180 14.69 12.48 -24.59
C LEU A 180 14.32 13.12 -25.94
N LEU A 181 13.05 13.47 -26.16
CA LEU A 181 12.57 14.05 -27.42
C LEU A 181 12.83 15.55 -27.55
N LYS A 182 13.01 16.29 -26.45
CA LYS A 182 13.39 17.71 -26.50
C LYS A 182 14.80 17.84 -27.08
N GLY A 183 14.88 18.28 -28.33
CA GLY A 183 16.07 18.26 -29.20
C GLY A 183 17.39 18.85 -28.66
N LYS A 184 17.38 19.59 -27.55
CA LYS A 184 18.60 20.04 -26.86
C LYS A 184 19.48 18.88 -26.35
N ILE A 185 18.88 17.75 -25.97
CA ILE A 185 19.61 16.57 -25.46
C ILE A 185 20.15 15.68 -26.59
N LEU A 186 19.62 15.82 -27.82
CA LEU A 186 20.09 15.05 -28.98
C LEU A 186 21.56 15.36 -29.33
N SER A 187 22.03 16.56 -28.98
CA SER A 187 23.42 17.00 -29.17
C SER A 187 24.38 16.33 -28.16
N ASP A 188 23.88 15.98 -26.97
CA ASP A 188 24.68 15.40 -25.89
C ASP A 188 24.46 13.89 -25.77
N LYS A 189 25.27 13.14 -26.52
CA LYS A 189 25.23 11.67 -26.56
C LYS A 189 25.40 11.02 -25.18
N SER A 190 26.07 11.68 -24.23
CA SER A 190 26.26 11.13 -22.88
C SER A 190 24.95 11.15 -22.10
N ARG A 191 24.29 12.30 -22.02
CA ARG A 191 23.00 12.45 -21.32
C ARG A 191 21.92 11.55 -21.90
N MET A 192 21.89 11.39 -23.21
CA MET A 192 20.97 10.45 -23.86
C MET A 192 21.19 9.00 -23.40
N LYS A 193 22.45 8.57 -23.26
CA LYS A 193 22.78 7.22 -22.78
C LYS A 193 22.33 7.02 -21.34
N ASP A 194 22.48 8.03 -20.49
CA ASP A 194 22.08 7.97 -19.08
C ASP A 194 20.57 7.93 -18.91
N ILE A 195 19.80 8.73 -19.66
CA ILE A 195 18.33 8.65 -19.61
C ILE A 195 17.85 7.28 -20.10
N LYS A 196 18.41 6.75 -21.20
CA LYS A 196 18.07 5.40 -21.69
C LYS A 196 18.40 4.32 -20.66
N ARG A 197 19.54 4.43 -19.98
CA ARG A 197 19.93 3.51 -18.90
C ARG A 197 18.96 3.61 -17.73
N PHE A 198 18.51 4.80 -17.39
CA PHE A 198 17.54 5.01 -16.32
C PHE A 198 16.16 4.44 -16.67
N VAL A 199 15.67 4.68 -17.88
CA VAL A 199 14.42 4.07 -18.37
C VAL A 199 14.52 2.55 -18.39
N ALA A 200 15.62 1.99 -18.92
CA ALA A 200 15.86 0.55 -18.90
C ALA A 200 15.92 -0.01 -17.46
N TYR A 201 16.44 0.77 -16.51
CA TYR A 201 16.44 0.39 -15.10
C TYR A 201 15.01 0.35 -14.51
N ILE A 202 14.17 1.36 -14.80
CA ILE A 202 12.77 1.38 -14.37
C ILE A 202 11.99 0.21 -15.02
N ASP A 203 12.25 -0.08 -16.29
CA ASP A 203 11.63 -1.20 -17.02
C ASP A 203 12.10 -2.57 -16.51
N GLY A 204 13.35 -2.67 -16.05
CA GLY A 204 13.88 -3.89 -15.42
C GLY A 204 13.35 -4.12 -13.99
N ARG A 205 12.87 -3.07 -13.33
CA ARG A 205 12.25 -3.13 -11.99
C ARG A 205 10.89 -2.44 -11.97
N PRO A 206 9.92 -2.95 -12.75
CA PRO A 206 8.58 -2.38 -12.70
C PRO A 206 8.05 -2.61 -11.29
N LEU A 207 7.55 -1.57 -10.63
CA LEU A 207 6.92 -1.65 -9.30
C LEU A 207 5.61 -2.44 -9.39
N ARG A 208 5.73 -3.75 -9.65
CA ARG A 208 4.65 -4.72 -9.71
C ARG A 208 4.54 -5.35 -8.34
N PHE A 209 3.68 -4.78 -7.52
CA PHE A 209 3.34 -5.37 -6.25
C PHE A 209 2.54 -6.65 -6.52
N LYS A 210 3.02 -7.78 -5.98
CA LYS A 210 2.27 -9.04 -5.94
C LYS A 210 2.07 -9.44 -4.49
N VAL A 211 0.85 -9.73 -4.08
CA VAL A 211 0.55 -10.44 -2.83
C VAL A 211 0.88 -11.91 -3.06
N TRP A 212 1.62 -12.53 -2.14
CA TRP A 212 1.91 -13.97 -2.15
C TRP A 212 2.57 -14.49 -3.44
N ARG A 213 3.24 -13.62 -4.21
CA ARG A 213 3.81 -13.90 -5.55
C ARG A 213 2.81 -14.34 -6.64
N VAL A 214 1.56 -14.60 -6.28
CA VAL A 214 0.52 -15.11 -7.19
C VAL A 214 -0.43 -14.00 -7.62
N VAL A 215 -0.87 -13.15 -6.69
CA VAL A 215 -1.96 -12.22 -6.96
C VAL A 215 -1.38 -10.82 -7.23
N PRO A 216 -1.57 -10.24 -8.43
CA PRO A 216 -1.15 -8.87 -8.69
C PRO A 216 -1.95 -7.91 -7.81
N LEU A 217 -1.23 -7.01 -7.15
CA LEU A 217 -1.74 -5.96 -6.28
C LEU A 217 -2.04 -4.73 -7.16
N ASP A 218 -2.90 -4.91 -8.16
CA ASP A 218 -3.28 -3.91 -9.15
C ASP A 218 -4.74 -3.49 -9.00
N TRP A 219 -5.19 -2.48 -9.77
CA TRP A 219 -6.57 -1.98 -9.73
C TRP A 219 -7.62 -3.03 -10.15
N ARG A 220 -7.17 -4.18 -10.66
CA ARG A 220 -8.01 -5.32 -11.04
C ARG A 220 -8.30 -6.22 -9.84
N LEU A 221 -7.50 -6.15 -8.77
CA LEU A 221 -7.68 -6.95 -7.55
C LEU A 221 -9.11 -6.88 -7.00
N PRO A 222 -9.75 -5.71 -6.83
CA PRO A 222 -11.13 -5.64 -6.33
C PRO A 222 -12.14 -6.35 -7.23
N VAL A 223 -11.94 -6.25 -8.55
CA VAL A 223 -12.80 -6.89 -9.55
C VAL A 223 -12.63 -8.42 -9.51
N ILE A 224 -11.39 -8.90 -9.37
CA ILE A 224 -11.10 -10.34 -9.25
C ILE A 224 -11.74 -10.91 -7.98
N VAL A 225 -11.60 -10.23 -6.85
CA VAL A 225 -12.20 -10.65 -5.57
C VAL A 225 -13.72 -10.65 -5.66
N LEU A 226 -14.31 -9.61 -6.25
CA LEU A 226 -15.76 -9.54 -6.46
C LEU A 226 -16.26 -10.69 -7.34
N ASN A 227 -15.56 -11.00 -8.44
CA ASN A 227 -15.92 -12.09 -9.33
C ASN A 227 -15.87 -13.45 -8.59
N ILE A 228 -14.81 -13.72 -7.84
CA ILE A 228 -14.70 -14.95 -7.03
C ILE A 228 -15.84 -15.03 -6.00
N ALA A 229 -16.16 -13.93 -5.33
CA ALA A 229 -17.25 -13.88 -4.35
C ALA A 229 -18.61 -14.17 -4.98
N VAL A 230 -18.90 -13.58 -6.16
CA VAL A 230 -20.13 -13.84 -6.92
C VAL A 230 -20.19 -15.30 -7.37
N THR A 231 -19.10 -15.85 -7.93
CA THR A 231 -19.05 -17.26 -8.33
C THR A 231 -19.30 -18.19 -7.14
N TYR A 232 -18.69 -17.91 -5.98
CA TYR A 232 -18.90 -18.71 -4.77
C TYR A 232 -20.34 -18.63 -4.25
N LEU A 233 -20.96 -17.45 -4.28
CA LEU A 233 -22.38 -17.28 -3.93
C LEU A 233 -23.29 -18.10 -4.84
N ILE A 234 -23.05 -18.08 -6.14
CA ILE A 234 -23.82 -18.88 -7.11
C ILE A 234 -23.70 -20.37 -6.78
N VAL A 235 -22.48 -20.86 -6.56
CA VAL A 235 -22.23 -22.28 -6.23
C VAL A 235 -22.92 -22.67 -4.91
N MET A 236 -22.85 -21.82 -3.88
CA MET A 236 -23.53 -22.07 -2.60
C MET A 236 -25.05 -22.12 -2.75
N ILE A 237 -25.65 -21.23 -3.55
CA ILE A 237 -27.08 -21.23 -3.83
C ILE A 237 -27.47 -22.55 -4.54
N GLN A 238 -26.68 -22.98 -5.53
CA GLN A 238 -26.91 -24.24 -6.25
C GLN A 238 -26.84 -25.46 -5.33
N PHE A 239 -25.82 -25.54 -4.46
CA PHE A 239 -25.70 -26.64 -3.50
C PHE A 239 -26.82 -26.65 -2.46
N THR A 240 -27.27 -25.48 -2.00
CA THR A 240 -28.37 -25.36 -1.03
C THR A 240 -29.69 -25.80 -1.66
N HIS A 241 -29.95 -25.45 -2.92
CA HIS A 241 -31.15 -25.91 -3.62
C HIS A 241 -31.15 -27.43 -3.82
N ASN A 242 -29.99 -28.03 -4.13
CA ASN A 242 -29.90 -29.46 -4.42
C ASN A 242 -29.99 -30.37 -3.17
N GLN A 243 -29.86 -29.83 -1.96
CA GLN A 243 -30.08 -30.58 -0.71
C GLN A 243 -31.56 -30.68 -0.28
N ASN A 244 -32.44 -29.88 -0.90
CA ASN A 244 -33.87 -29.86 -0.57
C ASN A 244 -34.73 -30.75 -1.50
N HIS A 245 -34.10 -31.58 -2.34
CA HIS A 245 -34.71 -32.58 -3.21
C HIS A 245 -34.12 -33.96 -2.93
#